data_AF-A0A3N5BSJ1-F1
#
_entry.id   AF-A0A3N5BSJ1-F1
#
_cell.length_a   1.000
_cell.length_b   1.000
_cell.length_c   1.000
_cell.angle_alpha   90.00
_cell.angle_beta   90.00
_cell.angle_gamma   90.00
#
_symmetry.space_group_name_H-M   'P 1'
#
loop_
_entity.id
_entity.type
_entity.pdbx_description
1 polymer ?
#
loop_
_entity_poly.entity_id
_entity_poly.type
_entity_poly.pdbx_seq_one_letter_code
_entity_poly.pdbx_strand_id
1 'polypeptide(L)'
;MAEISDAIAMIKKAESDAEQLIADSQAQSKDMIADANLKAEESVSEVKISAEEEAQKTVFDAEDKAKKEAQSISEQSKVEVKSLKDKAMGNVDEAASIIVKNIL
;
A
#
# COMPACT_ATOMS: atom_id res chain seq x y z
N MET A 1 77.06 -3.69 -7.97
CA MET A 1 76.40 -2.36 -8.11
C MET A 1 75.20 -2.40 -9.05
N ALA A 2 75.24 -3.14 -10.17
CA ALA A 2 74.08 -3.30 -11.07
C ALA A 2 72.86 -3.99 -10.40
N GLU A 3 73.08 -5.08 -9.67
CA GLU A 3 71.98 -5.85 -9.05
C GLU A 3 71.19 -5.07 -7.97
N ILE A 4 71.86 -4.17 -7.24
CA ILE A 4 71.20 -3.32 -6.22
C ILE A 4 70.35 -2.25 -6.91
N SER A 5 70.81 -1.71 -8.05
CA SER A 5 70.05 -0.73 -8.83
C SER A 5 68.78 -1.33 -9.42
N ASP A 6 68.85 -2.56 -9.93
CA ASP A 6 67.70 -3.28 -10.47
C ASP A 6 66.68 -3.62 -9.36
N ALA A 7 67.16 -4.05 -8.19
CA ALA A 7 66.31 -4.29 -7.04
C ALA A 7 65.55 -3.02 -6.58
N ILE A 8 66.22 -1.86 -6.55
CA ILE A 8 65.58 -0.58 -6.22
C ILE A 8 64.54 -0.19 -7.27
N ALA A 9 64.81 -0.40 -8.56
CA ALA A 9 63.86 -0.13 -9.63
C ALA A 9 62.61 -1.02 -9.52
N MET A 10 62.78 -2.30 -9.17
CA MET A 10 61.67 -3.21 -8.90
C MET A 10 60.85 -2.79 -7.69
N ILE A 11 61.50 -2.35 -6.60
CA ILE A 11 60.80 -1.85 -5.41
C ILE A 11 59.95 -0.62 -5.76
N LYS A 12 60.53 0.37 -6.45
CA LYS A 12 59.78 1.58 -6.86
C LYS A 12 58.60 1.25 -7.77
N LYS A 13 58.77 0.28 -8.66
CA LYS A 13 57.67 -0.18 -9.51
C LYS A 13 56.57 -0.83 -8.67
N ALA A 14 56.94 -1.71 -7.74
CA ALA A 14 55.98 -2.34 -6.84
C ALA A 14 55.24 -1.33 -5.94
N GLU A 15 55.92 -0.27 -5.47
CA GLU A 15 55.31 0.84 -4.74
C GLU A 15 54.28 1.57 -5.61
N SER A 16 54.66 1.93 -6.84
CA SER A 16 53.75 2.59 -7.79
C SER A 16 52.53 1.72 -8.14
N ASP A 17 52.74 0.42 -8.38
CA ASP A 17 51.67 -0.52 -8.69
C ASP A 17 50.72 -0.68 -7.48
N ALA A 18 51.26 -0.68 -6.26
CA ALA A 18 50.45 -0.74 -5.04
C ALA A 18 49.66 0.55 -4.79
N GLU A 19 50.25 1.72 -5.03
CA GLU A 19 49.55 3.01 -4.94
C GLU A 19 48.39 3.08 -5.94
N GLN A 20 48.62 2.63 -7.18
CA GLN A 20 47.57 2.57 -8.19
C GLN A 20 46.45 1.60 -7.80
N LEU A 21 46.79 0.42 -7.28
CA LEU A 21 45.81 -0.55 -6.80
C LEU A 21 44.94 0.04 -5.67
N ILE A 22 45.53 0.81 -4.76
CA ILE A 22 44.79 1.49 -3.68
C ILE A 22 43.84 2.53 -4.27
N ALA A 23 44.30 3.36 -5.20
CA ALA A 23 43.48 4.38 -5.84
C ALA A 23 42.29 3.77 -6.60
N ASP A 24 42.54 2.72 -7.39
CA ASP A 24 41.52 2.01 -8.15
C ASP A 24 40.50 1.34 -7.21
N SER A 25 40.97 0.70 -6.13
CA SER A 25 40.10 0.08 -5.12
C SER A 25 39.21 1.11 -4.41
N GLN A 26 39.75 2.29 -4.11
CA GLN A 26 38.98 3.38 -3.51
C GLN A 26 37.93 3.95 -4.47
N ALA A 27 38.26 4.08 -5.75
CA ALA A 27 37.32 4.51 -6.78
C ALA A 27 36.18 3.50 -6.93
N GLN A 28 36.51 2.22 -7.12
CA GLN A 28 35.52 1.14 -7.23
C GLN A 28 34.62 1.04 -6.00
N SER A 29 35.18 1.24 -4.80
CA SER A 29 34.39 1.22 -3.57
C SER A 29 33.38 2.37 -3.53
N LYS A 30 33.77 3.57 -3.99
CA LYS A 30 32.86 4.73 -4.05
C LYS A 30 31.75 4.50 -5.08
N ASP A 31 32.09 3.97 -6.24
CA ASP A 31 31.12 3.65 -7.29
C ASP A 31 30.12 2.59 -6.80
N MET A 32 30.60 1.54 -6.12
CA MET A 32 29.74 0.51 -5.55
C MET A 32 28.78 1.06 -4.49
N ILE A 33 29.24 1.99 -3.65
CA ILE A 33 28.39 2.66 -2.65
C ILE A 33 27.34 3.54 -3.34
N ALA A 34 27.73 4.28 -4.37
CA ALA A 34 26.80 5.12 -5.14
C ALA A 34 25.71 4.27 -5.82
N ASP A 35 26.10 3.20 -6.49
CA ASP A 35 25.16 2.25 -7.12
C ASP A 35 24.23 1.59 -6.10
N ALA A 36 24.75 1.21 -4.93
CA ALA A 36 23.94 0.63 -3.87
C ALA A 36 22.90 1.63 -3.34
N ASN A 37 23.28 2.89 -3.17
CA ASN A 37 22.38 3.95 -2.74
C ASN A 37 21.29 4.21 -3.78
N LEU A 38 21.64 4.28 -5.07
CA LEU A 38 20.68 4.46 -6.15
C LEU A 38 19.66 3.33 -6.19
N LYS A 39 20.12 2.07 -6.11
CA LYS A 39 19.22 0.91 -6.08
C LYS A 39 18.32 0.90 -4.85
N ALA A 40 18.84 1.35 -3.70
CA ALA A 40 18.05 1.46 -2.49
C ALA A 40 16.95 2.53 -2.63
N GLU A 41 17.28 3.69 -3.20
CA GLU A 41 16.31 4.76 -3.47
C GLU A 41 15.23 4.33 -4.49
N GLU A 42 15.64 3.67 -5.57
CA GLU A 42 14.71 3.09 -6.56
C GLU A 42 13.75 2.09 -5.89
N SER A 43 14.29 1.16 -5.10
CA SER A 43 13.48 0.16 -4.40
C SER A 43 12.49 0.79 -3.42
N VAL A 44 12.92 1.80 -2.65
CA VAL A 44 12.02 2.54 -1.75
C VAL A 44 10.93 3.27 -2.53
N SER A 45 11.27 3.88 -3.66
CA SER A 45 10.30 4.57 -4.52
C SER A 45 9.25 3.61 -5.09
N GLU A 46 9.68 2.45 -5.61
CA GLU A 46 8.79 1.41 -6.13
C GLU A 46 7.84 0.86 -5.07
N VAL A 47 8.37 0.59 -3.86
CA VAL A 47 7.55 0.15 -2.73
C VAL A 47 6.52 1.21 -2.34
N LYS A 48 6.91 2.49 -2.34
CA LYS A 48 6.00 3.59 -2.02
C LYS A 48 4.86 3.69 -3.04
N ILE A 49 5.17 3.63 -4.34
CA ILE A 49 4.17 3.66 -5.41
C ILE A 49 3.22 2.47 -5.27
N SER A 50 3.76 1.26 -5.07
CA SER A 50 2.96 0.05 -4.90
C SER A 50 2.04 0.14 -3.67
N ALA A 51 2.54 0.69 -2.56
CA ALA A 51 1.75 0.89 -1.35
C ALA A 51 0.64 1.94 -1.54
N GLU A 52 0.90 3.02 -2.27
CA GLU A 52 -0.11 4.03 -2.61
C GLU A 52 -1.21 3.44 -3.51
N GLU A 53 -0.85 2.62 -4.50
CA GLU A 53 -1.80 1.93 -5.37
C GLU A 53 -2.66 0.92 -4.58
N GLU A 54 -2.04 0.13 -3.69
CA GLU A 54 -2.75 -0.84 -2.86
C GLU A 54 -3.69 -0.15 -1.85
N ALA A 55 -3.27 0.99 -1.28
CA ALA A 55 -4.11 1.79 -0.41
C ALA A 55 -5.33 2.35 -1.18
N GLN A 56 -5.13 2.90 -2.38
CA GLN A 56 -6.22 3.39 -3.22
C GLN A 56 -7.19 2.26 -3.58
N LYS A 57 -6.68 1.10 -3.95
CA LYS A 57 -7.50 -0.08 -4.25
C LYS A 57 -8.32 -0.52 -3.03
N THR A 58 -7.70 -0.53 -1.85
CA THR A 58 -8.39 -0.89 -0.60
C THR A 58 -9.54 0.06 -0.29
N VAL A 59 -9.34 1.37 -0.46
CA VAL A 59 -10.39 2.37 -0.28
C VAL A 59 -11.52 2.17 -1.29
N PHE A 60 -11.19 2.01 -2.58
CA PHE A 60 -12.19 1.78 -3.63
C PHE A 60 -13.02 0.51 -3.39
N ASP A 61 -12.37 -0.60 -3.02
CA ASP A 61 -13.06 -1.86 -2.71
C ASP A 61 -13.96 -1.73 -1.48
N ALA A 62 -13.54 -0.94 -0.47
CA ALA A 62 -14.35 -0.66 0.71
C ALA A 62 -15.57 0.21 0.36
N GLU A 63 -15.41 1.23 -0.48
CA GLU A 63 -16.51 2.08 -0.97
C GLU A 63 -17.52 1.28 -1.79
N ASP A 64 -17.07 0.40 -2.69
CA ASP A 64 -17.95 -0.45 -3.49
C ASP A 64 -18.75 -1.43 -2.62
N LYS A 65 -18.10 -2.04 -1.62
CA LYS A 65 -18.78 -2.90 -0.64
C LYS A 65 -19.80 -2.13 0.16
N ALA A 66 -19.44 -0.97 0.70
CA ALA A 66 -20.35 -0.13 1.46
C ALA A 66 -21.57 0.30 0.63
N LYS A 67 -21.38 0.62 -0.65
CA LYS A 67 -22.47 0.95 -1.58
C LYS A 67 -23.41 -0.23 -1.80
N LYS A 68 -22.88 -1.43 -2.02
CA LYS A 68 -23.68 -2.66 -2.18
C LYS A 68 -24.46 -2.99 -0.91
N GLU A 69 -23.84 -2.87 0.25
CA GLU A 69 -24.50 -3.08 1.54
C GLU A 69 -25.62 -2.06 1.75
N ALA A 70 -25.37 -0.77 1.48
CA ALA A 70 -26.39 0.27 1.59
C ALA A 70 -27.59 0.01 0.67
N GLN A 71 -27.35 -0.46 -0.56
CA GLN A 71 -28.42 -0.86 -1.48
C GLN A 71 -29.23 -2.03 -0.92
N SER A 72 -28.56 -3.08 -0.43
CA SER A 72 -29.21 -4.24 0.19
C SER A 72 -30.06 -3.83 1.40
N ILE A 73 -29.54 -2.98 2.29
CA ILE A 73 -30.27 -2.47 3.45
C ILE A 73 -31.49 -1.67 3.01
N SER A 74 -31.36 -0.83 1.98
CA SER A 74 -32.49 -0.05 1.44
C SER A 74 -33.59 -0.94 0.88
N GLU A 75 -33.23 -1.99 0.14
CA GLU A 75 -34.17 -2.97 -0.39
C GLU A 75 -34.88 -3.74 0.72
N GLN A 76 -34.15 -4.25 1.70
CA GLN A 76 -34.70 -4.92 2.89
C GLN A 76 -35.65 -4.00 3.65
N SER A 77 -35.23 -2.75 3.89
CA SER A 77 -36.04 -1.74 4.59
C SER A 77 -37.36 -1.48 3.86
N LYS A 78 -37.36 -1.41 2.53
CA LYS A 78 -38.60 -1.25 1.74
C LYS A 78 -39.55 -2.44 1.92
N VAL A 79 -39.01 -3.66 1.94
CA VAL A 79 -39.80 -4.88 2.16
C VAL A 79 -40.40 -4.88 3.56
N GLU A 80 -39.61 -4.55 4.58
CA GLU A 80 -40.06 -4.48 5.97
C GLU A 80 -41.14 -3.42 6.19
N VAL A 81 -40.93 -2.20 5.67
CA VAL A 81 -41.93 -1.12 5.75
C VAL A 81 -43.23 -1.51 5.06
N LYS A 82 -43.15 -2.17 3.90
CA LYS A 82 -44.35 -2.65 3.20
C LYS A 82 -45.08 -3.71 4.03
N SER A 83 -44.35 -4.71 4.55
CA SER A 83 -44.92 -5.75 5.41
C SER A 83 -45.57 -5.17 6.67
N LEU A 84 -44.92 -4.19 7.31
CA LEU A 84 -45.46 -3.48 8.46
C LEU A 84 -46.75 -2.72 8.11
N LYS A 85 -46.75 -2.00 6.98
CA LYS A 85 -47.94 -1.28 6.50
C LYS A 85 -49.09 -2.24 6.23
N ASP A 86 -48.84 -3.34 5.55
CA ASP A 86 -49.87 -4.33 5.21
C ASP A 86 -50.47 -4.95 6.49
N LYS A 87 -49.64 -5.30 7.48
CA LYS A 87 -50.10 -5.76 8.80
C LYS A 87 -50.90 -4.70 9.55
N ALA A 88 -50.46 -3.45 9.53
CA ALA A 88 -51.16 -2.35 10.19
C ALA A 88 -52.53 -2.10 9.56
N MET A 89 -52.61 -2.09 8.22
CA MET A 89 -53.87 -1.89 7.49
C MET A 89 -54.88 -3.00 7.77
N GLY A 90 -54.44 -4.24 7.94
CA GLY A 90 -55.32 -5.36 8.30
C GLY A 90 -56.04 -5.21 9.66
N ASN A 91 -55.49 -4.39 10.57
CA ASN A 91 -56.05 -4.18 11.91
C ASN A 91 -56.87 -2.89 12.04
N VAL A 92 -56.93 -2.05 10.99
CA VAL A 92 -57.58 -0.72 11.06
C VAL A 92 -59.08 -0.85 11.33
N ASP A 93 -59.76 -1.75 10.63
CA ASP A 93 -61.22 -1.90 10.74
C ASP A 93 -61.64 -2.44 12.12
N GLU A 94 -60.89 -3.41 12.66
CA GLU A 94 -61.12 -3.95 13.99
C GLU A 94 -60.87 -2.89 15.08
N ALA A 95 -59.77 -2.14 14.97
CA ALA A 95 -59.47 -1.04 15.88
C ALA A 95 -60.57 0.05 15.84
N ALA A 96 -61.03 0.42 14.64
CA ALA A 96 -62.13 1.37 14.48
C ALA A 96 -63.42 0.85 15.14
N SER A 97 -63.75 -0.44 14.98
CA SER A 97 -64.91 -1.04 15.61
C SER A 97 -64.83 -1.06 17.14
N ILE A 98 -63.65 -1.29 17.71
CA ILE A 98 -63.43 -1.26 19.17
C ILE A 98 -63.61 0.16 19.71
N ILE A 99 -63.12 1.18 19.00
CA ILE A 99 -63.26 2.59 19.40
C ILE A 99 -64.74 2.98 19.42
N VAL A 100 -65.49 2.68 18.36
CA VAL A 100 -66.92 3.01 18.28
C VAL A 100 -67.72 2.35 19.41
N LYS A 101 -67.41 1.08 19.74
CA LYS A 101 -68.05 0.35 20.85
C LYS A 101 -67.78 0.91 22.25
N ASN A 102 -66.69 1.65 22.45
CA ASN A 102 -66.35 2.22 23.75
C ASN A 102 -66.81 3.68 23.93
N ILE A 103 -67.16 4.37 22.83
CA ILE A 103 -67.60 5.77 22.85
C ILE A 103 -69.15 5.88 22.87
N LEU A 104 -69.84 4.95 22.22
CA LEU A 104 -71.31 4.82 22.22
C LEU A 104 -71.78 3.89 23.33
#